data_AF-A0A941GCD6-F1
#
_entry.id   AF-A0A941GCD6-F1
#
_cell.length_a   1.000
_cell.length_b   1.000
_cell.length_c   1.000
_cell.angle_alpha   90.00
_cell.angle_beta   90.00
_cell.angle_gamma   90.00
#
_symmetry.space_group_name_H-M   'P 1'
#
loop_
_entity.id
_entity.type
_entity.pdbx_description
1 polymer ?
#
loop_
_entity_poly.entity_id
_entity_poly.type
_entity_poly.pdbx_seq_one_letter_code
_entity_poly.pdbx_strand_id
1 'polypeptide(L)'
;STIRQREKAGHWPGKKLQRSPGGLAPSVQPFHDANRAGLSVSKPYAAIQQLGGKAGRGQKVNIPARGYMPGRKEGSDLELTPTARSVLLEMMTDFVEAGI
;
A
#
# COMPACT_ATOMS: atom_id res chain seq x y z
N SER A 1 1.44 -16.44 26.17
CA SER A 1 0.10 -15.95 25.78
C SER A 1 0.17 -14.48 25.38
N THR A 2 -0.46 -14.11 24.27
CA THR A 2 -0.56 -12.72 23.78
C THR A 2 -1.26 -11.79 24.78
N ILE A 3 -2.16 -12.34 25.62
CA ILE A 3 -2.86 -11.59 26.67
C ILE A 3 -1.87 -11.14 27.75
N ARG A 4 -1.08 -12.06 28.32
CA ARG A 4 -0.05 -11.75 29.34
C ARG A 4 0.99 -10.72 28.86
N GLN A 5 1.38 -10.77 27.58
CA GLN A 5 2.29 -9.76 27.00
C GLN A 5 1.66 -8.37 26.88
N ARG A 6 0.33 -8.29 26.69
CA ARG A 6 -0.41 -7.01 26.60
C ARG A 6 -0.72 -6.43 27.98
N GLU A 7 -1.00 -7.29 28.96
CA GLU A 7 -1.10 -6.90 30.38
C GLU A 7 0.21 -6.26 30.85
N LYS A 8 1.35 -6.91 30.60
CA LYS A 8 2.67 -6.36 30.96
C LYS A 8 2.95 -5.00 30.31
N ALA A 9 2.43 -4.76 29.11
CA ALA A 9 2.61 -3.50 28.37
C ALA A 9 1.52 -2.45 28.67
N GLY A 10 0.59 -2.70 29.60
CA GLY A 10 -0.50 -1.78 29.93
C GLY A 10 -1.55 -1.57 28.83
N HIS A 11 -1.59 -2.45 27.82
CA HIS A 11 -2.49 -2.35 26.68
C HIS A 11 -3.68 -3.31 26.75
N TRP A 12 -3.97 -3.83 27.94
CA TRP A 12 -5.10 -4.70 28.26
C TRP A 12 -5.85 -4.12 29.47
N PRO A 13 -7.19 -4.14 29.52
CA PRO A 13 -8.13 -4.77 28.60
C PRO A 13 -8.47 -3.91 27.36
N GLY A 14 -8.35 -4.49 26.16
CA GLY A 14 -8.67 -3.80 24.90
C GLY A 14 -8.29 -4.60 23.65
N LYS A 15 -9.22 -4.73 22.70
CA LYS A 15 -8.93 -5.30 21.37
C LYS A 15 -8.25 -4.22 20.54
N LYS A 16 -7.01 -4.46 20.09
CA LYS A 16 -6.31 -3.61 19.14
C LYS A 16 -6.00 -4.36 17.85
N LEU A 17 -6.35 -3.75 16.71
CA LEU A 17 -6.10 -4.30 15.37
C LEU A 17 -4.62 -4.18 15.00
N GLN A 18 -4.01 -3.02 15.28
CA GLN A 18 -2.60 -2.76 15.02
C GLN A 18 -1.77 -2.92 16.30
N ARG A 19 -0.86 -3.90 16.33
CA ARG A 19 -0.05 -4.19 17.52
C ARG A 19 1.18 -3.27 17.65
N SER A 20 1.78 -2.89 16.53
CA SER A 20 2.97 -2.03 16.46
C SER A 20 2.78 -0.86 15.48
N PRO A 21 3.32 0.33 15.79
CA PRO A 21 3.28 1.50 14.90
C PRO A 21 4.19 1.38 13.67
N GLY A 22 4.92 0.28 13.47
CA GLY A 22 5.85 0.05 12.35
C GLY A 22 5.34 -0.94 11.29
N GLY A 23 4.01 -1.07 11.16
CA GLY A 23 3.36 -1.99 10.22
C GLY A 23 3.47 -1.58 8.75
N LEU A 24 2.67 -2.22 7.89
CA LEU A 24 2.63 -1.88 6.46
C LEU A 24 2.05 -0.48 6.20
N ALA A 25 0.95 -0.14 6.86
CA ALA A 25 0.29 1.17 6.70
C ALA A 25 1.24 2.37 6.82
N PRO A 26 2.07 2.51 7.87
CA PRO A 26 3.01 3.64 8.00
C PRO A 26 4.20 3.58 7.02
N SER A 27 4.43 2.45 6.34
CA SER A 27 5.54 2.32 5.39
C SER A 27 5.24 2.89 4.01
N VAL A 28 3.97 3.17 3.72
CA VAL A 28 3.53 3.81 2.48
C VAL A 28 3.62 5.31 2.69
N GLN A 29 4.44 5.99 1.90
CA GLN A 29 4.70 7.43 2.03
C GLN A 29 4.48 8.10 0.67
N PRO A 30 3.59 9.10 0.58
CA PRO A 30 3.48 9.92 -0.62
C PRO A 30 4.68 10.85 -0.77
N PHE A 31 5.06 11.12 -2.01
CA PHE A 31 6.01 12.17 -2.35
C PHE A 31 5.50 12.93 -3.57
N HIS A 32 5.84 14.21 -3.65
CA HIS A 32 5.49 15.05 -4.78
C HIS A 32 6.56 16.12 -4.99
N ASP A 33 6.66 16.55 -6.23
CA ASP A 33 7.50 17.63 -6.74
C ASP A 33 6.74 18.30 -7.89
N ALA A 34 7.20 19.45 -8.38
CA ALA A 34 6.49 20.26 -9.38
C ALA A 34 6.07 19.47 -10.64
N ASN A 35 6.84 18.43 -11.00
CA ASN A 35 6.62 17.64 -12.21
C ASN A 35 6.24 16.18 -11.95
N ARG A 36 6.10 15.75 -10.69
CA ARG A 36 5.80 14.34 -10.37
C ARG A 36 5.11 14.18 -9.03
N ALA A 37 4.17 13.26 -8.96
CA ALA A 37 3.63 12.74 -7.72
C ALA A 37 3.81 11.22 -7.70
N GLY A 38 4.04 10.65 -6.51
CA GLY A 38 4.28 9.22 -6.38
C GLY A 38 4.09 8.71 -4.96
N LEU A 39 4.18 7.38 -4.83
CA LEU A 39 4.08 6.65 -3.57
C LEU A 39 5.32 5.78 -3.44
N SER A 40 5.94 5.78 -2.26
CA SER A 40 7.06 4.92 -1.91
C SER A 40 6.65 3.93 -0.81
N VAL A 41 7.21 2.72 -0.83
CA VAL A 41 6.98 1.72 0.21
C VAL A 41 8.28 1.05 0.62
N SER A 42 8.63 1.10 1.91
CA SER A 42 9.93 0.63 2.41
C SER A 42 10.00 -0.84 2.82
N LYS A 43 8.87 -1.58 2.81
CA LYS A 43 8.82 -2.96 3.32
C LYS A 43 8.93 -4.00 2.19
N PRO A 44 9.81 -5.02 2.32
CA PRO A 44 9.98 -6.04 1.28
C PRO A 44 8.71 -6.88 1.02
N TYR A 45 7.91 -7.13 2.06
CA TYR A 45 6.63 -7.86 1.91
C TYR A 45 5.55 -7.03 1.19
N ALA A 46 5.71 -5.71 1.11
CA ALA A 46 4.72 -4.84 0.45
C ALA A 46 4.60 -5.12 -1.05
N ALA A 47 5.72 -5.42 -1.72
CA ALA A 47 5.73 -5.73 -3.15
C ALA A 47 4.95 -7.01 -3.45
N ILE A 48 5.20 -8.08 -2.70
CA ILE A 48 4.49 -9.36 -2.85
C ILE A 48 3.01 -9.21 -2.49
N GLN A 49 2.64 -8.38 -1.51
CA GLN A 49 1.23 -8.08 -1.27
C GLN A 49 0.59 -7.35 -2.44
N GLN A 50 1.22 -6.30 -2.96
CA GLN A 50 0.62 -5.48 -4.03
C GLN A 50 0.51 -6.24 -5.35
N LEU A 51 1.57 -6.94 -5.74
CA LEU A 51 1.72 -7.51 -7.09
C LEU A 51 1.56 -9.03 -7.12
N GLY A 52 1.49 -9.68 -5.95
CA GLY A 52 1.59 -11.13 -5.87
C GLY A 52 2.99 -11.63 -6.19
N GLY A 53 3.10 -12.93 -6.43
CA GLY A 53 4.32 -13.56 -6.91
C GLY A 53 4.74 -14.77 -6.08
N LYS A 54 6.00 -15.20 -6.26
CA LYS A 54 6.51 -16.40 -5.62
C LYS A 54 7.23 -16.10 -4.30
N ALA A 55 6.95 -16.89 -3.28
CA ALA A 55 7.51 -16.76 -1.94
C ALA A 55 7.88 -18.13 -1.33
N GLY A 56 8.45 -18.10 -0.11
CA GLY A 56 8.87 -19.28 0.64
C GLY A 56 10.24 -19.84 0.21
N ARG A 57 10.64 -20.96 0.82
CA ARG A 57 11.93 -21.61 0.55
C ARG A 57 12.02 -22.05 -0.91
N GLY A 58 12.90 -21.41 -1.68
CA GLY A 58 13.06 -21.67 -3.11
C GLY A 58 11.89 -21.16 -3.97
N GLN A 59 11.15 -20.13 -3.52
CA GLN A 59 10.07 -19.52 -4.31
C GLN A 59 8.98 -20.52 -4.77
N LYS A 60 8.67 -21.51 -3.94
CA LYS A 60 7.73 -22.59 -4.28
C LYS A 60 6.26 -22.21 -4.11
N VAL A 61 5.95 -21.18 -3.33
CA VAL A 61 4.57 -20.80 -3.00
C VAL A 61 4.14 -19.63 -3.87
N ASN A 62 3.03 -19.79 -4.60
CA ASN A 62 2.42 -18.69 -5.34
C ASN A 62 1.46 -17.92 -4.42
N ILE A 63 1.71 -16.63 -4.25
CA ILE A 63 0.87 -15.72 -3.46
C ILE A 63 0.07 -14.85 -4.44
N PRO A 64 -1.27 -14.83 -4.34
CA PRO A 64 -2.09 -13.95 -5.17
C PRO A 64 -1.88 -12.48 -4.78
N ALA A 65 -1.99 -11.59 -5.77
CA ALA A 65 -1.96 -10.15 -5.54
C ALA A 65 -3.14 -9.70 -4.64
N ARG A 66 -2.86 -8.81 -3.72
CA ARG A 66 -3.78 -8.15 -2.78
C ARG A 66 -3.52 -6.65 -2.84
N GLY A 67 -3.77 -6.08 -4.01
CA GLY A 67 -3.53 -4.67 -4.29
C GLY A 67 -4.34 -3.76 -3.37
N TYR A 68 -3.65 -2.85 -2.69
CA TYR A 68 -4.24 -1.78 -1.86
C TYR A 68 -3.86 -0.39 -2.38
N MET A 69 -2.87 -0.30 -3.28
CA MET A 69 -2.51 0.94 -3.99
C MET A 69 -3.24 1.04 -5.33
N PRO A 70 -3.41 2.27 -5.87
CA PRO A 70 -4.07 2.54 -7.15
C PRO A 70 -3.32 2.04 -8.40
N GLY A 71 -2.23 1.29 -8.26
CA GLY A 71 -1.46 0.72 -9.36
C GLY A 71 -1.45 -0.81 -9.34
N ARG A 72 -1.66 -1.45 -10.47
CA ARG A 72 -1.58 -2.91 -10.66
C ARG A 72 -0.53 -3.23 -11.73
N LYS A 73 0.01 -4.44 -11.70
CA LYS A 73 0.85 -4.93 -12.79
C LYS A 73 -0.01 -5.69 -13.81
N GLU A 74 -0.06 -5.19 -15.04
CA GLU A 74 -0.54 -5.95 -16.20
C GLU A 74 0.62 -6.20 -17.15
N GLY A 75 0.96 -7.47 -17.39
CA GLY A 75 2.12 -7.82 -18.20
C GLY A 75 3.43 -7.29 -17.60
N SER A 76 4.20 -6.53 -18.39
CA SER A 76 5.44 -5.86 -17.96
C SER A 76 5.18 -4.52 -17.28
N ASP A 77 4.01 -3.92 -17.48
CA ASP A 77 3.78 -2.51 -17.22
C ASP A 77 2.95 -2.31 -15.94
N LEU A 78 3.11 -1.13 -15.33
CA LEU A 78 2.37 -0.74 -14.14
C LEU A 78 1.21 0.17 -14.58
N GLU A 79 -0.01 -0.35 -14.51
CA GLU A 79 -1.22 0.35 -14.89
C GLU A 79 -1.94 0.91 -13.67
N LEU A 80 -2.57 2.08 -13.83
CA LEU A 80 -3.51 2.58 -12.83
C LEU A 80 -4.81 1.77 -12.86
N THR A 81 -5.45 1.63 -11.70
CA THR A 81 -6.80 1.09 -11.67
C THR A 81 -7.75 2.02 -12.43
N PRO A 82 -8.82 1.50 -13.07
CA PRO A 82 -9.76 2.33 -13.83
C PRO A 82 -10.31 3.50 -13.00
N THR A 83 -10.60 3.26 -11.72
CA THR A 83 -11.05 4.27 -10.77
C THR A 83 -9.99 5.32 -10.47
N ALA A 84 -8.74 4.92 -10.23
CA ALA A 84 -7.68 5.90 -9.98
C ALA A 84 -7.41 6.77 -11.21
N ARG A 85 -7.48 6.17 -12.39
CA ARG A 85 -7.36 6.88 -13.67
C ARG A 85 -8.47 7.90 -13.84
N SER A 86 -9.73 7.56 -13.57
CA SER A 86 -10.85 8.49 -13.72
C SER A 86 -10.74 9.68 -12.76
N VAL A 87 -10.39 9.43 -11.49
CA VAL A 87 -10.22 10.49 -10.49
C VAL A 87 -9.07 11.44 -10.85
N LEU A 88 -7.95 10.91 -11.37
CA LEU A 88 -6.85 11.74 -11.82
C LEU A 88 -7.23 12.57 -13.05
N LEU A 89 -7.97 11.99 -14.00
CA LEU A 89 -8.45 12.71 -15.17
C LEU A 89 -9.43 13.82 -14.77
N GLU A 90 -10.36 13.54 -13.86
CA GLU A 90 -11.26 14.54 -13.28
C GLU A 90 -10.48 15.68 -12.64
N MET A 91 -9.53 15.37 -11.75
CA MET A 91 -8.68 16.39 -11.11
C MET A 91 -7.86 17.21 -12.12
N MET A 92 -7.34 16.59 -13.18
CA MET A 92 -6.62 17.30 -14.23
C MET A 92 -7.54 18.18 -15.06
N THR A 93 -8.77 17.74 -15.31
CA THR A 93 -9.79 18.52 -16.03
C THR A 93 -10.20 19.71 -15.20
N ASP A 94 -10.53 19.51 -13.93
CA ASP A 94 -10.81 20.57 -12.97
C ASP A 94 -9.65 21.56 -12.88
N PHE A 95 -8.40 21.11 -12.86
CA PHE A 95 -7.24 22.00 -12.82
C PHE A 95 -7.11 22.85 -14.09
N VAL A 96 -7.35 22.26 -15.26
CA VAL A 96 -7.32 22.98 -16.54
C VAL A 96 -8.49 23.97 -16.65
N GLU A 97 -9.68 23.60 -16.18
CA GLU A 97 -10.88 24.44 -16.19
C GLU A 97 -10.84 25.55 -15.12
N ALA A 98 -10.30 25.26 -13.94
CA ALA A 98 -10.13 26.21 -12.84
C ALA A 98 -9.00 27.22 -13.07
N GLY A 99 -8.18 27.00 -14.09
CA GLY A 99 -7.44 28.07 -14.73
C GLY A 99 -5.92 28.00 -14.61
N ILE A 100 -5.30 27.95 -15.79
CA ILE A 100 -4.59 29.13 -16.30
C ILE A 100 -5.61 30.27 -16.50
#